data_AF-A0A9D9L4N8-F1
#
_entry.id   AF-A0A9D9L4N8-F1
#
_cell.length_a   1.000
_cell.length_b   1.000
_cell.length_c   1.000
_cell.angle_alpha   90.00
_cell.angle_beta   90.00
_cell.angle_gamma   90.00
#
_symmetry.space_group_name_H-M   'P 1'
#
loop_
_entity.id
_entity.type
_entity.pdbx_description
1 polymer ?
#
loop_
_entity_poly.entity_id
_entity_poly.type
_entity_poly.pdbx_seq_one_letter_code
_entity_poly.pdbx_strand_id
1 'polypeptide(L)'
;MDRNNRKQDILDTMDIYSYIYELMRLPKGKASPGHNLDENVKHGCISCVRAREFGSYRSLCLREQRTRVKLMELTRDIAACERANSPRLPLMYAELRQMTVDLAELTLRRRRLEDRRDCINSKLVKSVVQHRYFDDIHRRIPSWQQTAKDMGIALSGDELRRLVCRQFEEDLK
;
A
#
# COMPACT_ATOMS: atom_id res chain seq x y z
N MET A 1 -3.00 14.36 -23.87
CA MET A 1 -2.09 13.21 -24.07
C MET A 1 -1.03 13.29 -23.00
N ASP A 2 -1.26 12.70 -21.82
CA ASP A 2 -0.32 12.75 -20.71
C ASP A 2 0.35 11.39 -20.53
N ARG A 3 1.39 11.15 -21.33
CA ARG A 3 2.33 10.04 -21.13
C ARG A 3 3.32 10.42 -20.03
N ASN A 4 2.88 10.52 -18.79
CA ASN A 4 3.80 10.47 -17.64
C ASN A 4 4.03 9.01 -17.23
N ASN A 5 4.50 8.20 -18.19
CA ASN A 5 5.19 6.95 -17.89
C ASN A 5 6.63 7.30 -17.45
N ARG A 6 6.78 7.97 -16.31
CA ARG A 6 8.06 7.93 -15.60
C ARG A 6 8.20 6.49 -15.10
N LYS A 7 8.81 5.63 -15.93
CA LYS A 7 9.32 4.34 -15.45
C LYS A 7 10.29 4.70 -14.33
N GLN A 8 9.93 4.40 -13.09
CA GLN A 8 10.85 4.48 -11.97
C GLN A 8 11.83 3.32 -12.14
N ASP A 9 13.04 3.60 -12.59
CA ASP A 9 14.10 2.61 -12.54
C ASP A 9 14.60 2.52 -11.09
N ILE A 10 14.85 1.32 -10.60
CA ILE A 10 15.40 1.12 -9.26
C ILE A 10 16.75 1.83 -9.10
N LEU A 11 17.52 1.96 -10.17
CA LEU A 11 18.81 2.66 -10.18
C LEU A 11 18.66 4.19 -10.15
N ASP A 12 17.46 4.73 -10.40
CA ASP A 12 17.16 6.14 -10.11
C ASP A 12 17.00 6.39 -8.61
N THR A 13 16.72 5.32 -7.83
CA THR A 13 16.42 5.39 -6.39
C THR A 13 17.56 4.90 -5.49
N MET A 14 18.49 4.10 -6.03
CA MET A 14 19.66 3.63 -5.29
C MET A 14 20.88 3.51 -6.18
N ASP A 15 22.07 3.63 -5.59
CA ASP A 15 23.31 3.36 -6.29
C ASP A 15 23.47 1.86 -6.61
N ILE A 16 24.22 1.58 -7.67
CA ILE A 16 24.41 0.23 -8.20
C ILE A 16 25.07 -0.72 -7.18
N TYR A 17 25.93 -0.21 -6.29
CA TYR A 17 26.62 -1.05 -5.30
C TYR A 17 25.68 -1.44 -4.16
N SER A 18 24.86 -0.51 -3.68
CA SER A 18 23.77 -0.79 -2.73
C SER A 18 22.78 -1.80 -3.31
N TYR A 19 22.43 -1.66 -4.59
CA TYR A 19 21.56 -2.61 -5.27
C TYR A 19 22.16 -4.02 -5.29
N ILE A 20 23.40 -4.16 -5.75
CA ILE A 20 24.12 -5.45 -5.78
C ILE A 20 24.25 -6.03 -4.38
N TYR A 21 24.58 -5.21 -3.38
CA TYR A 21 24.68 -5.66 -1.99
C TYR A 21 23.36 -6.27 -1.49
N GLU A 22 22.23 -5.59 -1.71
CA GLU A 22 20.91 -6.11 -1.34
C GLU A 22 20.57 -7.42 -2.07
N LEU A 23 20.92 -7.54 -3.36
CA LEU A 23 20.76 -8.79 -4.10
C LEU A 23 21.61 -9.93 -3.51
N MET A 24 22.85 -9.64 -3.10
CA MET A 24 23.77 -10.63 -2.54
C MET A 24 23.36 -11.14 -1.16
N ARG A 25 22.48 -10.42 -0.44
CA ARG A 25 21.88 -10.87 0.83
C ARG A 25 20.77 -11.90 0.62
N LEU A 26 20.30 -12.08 -0.61
CA LEU A 26 19.37 -13.15 -0.92
C LEU A 26 20.07 -14.50 -0.71
N PRO A 27 19.46 -15.41 0.05
CA PRO A 27 20.02 -16.73 0.24
C PRO A 27 20.00 -17.40 -1.13
N LYS A 28 21.19 -17.77 -1.63
CA LYS A 28 21.32 -18.57 -2.85
C LYS A 28 20.50 -19.84 -2.62
N GLY A 29 19.35 -19.93 -3.29
CA GLY A 29 18.46 -21.08 -3.14
C GLY A 29 19.24 -22.35 -3.44
N LYS A 30 19.16 -23.35 -2.55
CA LYS A 30 19.55 -24.71 -2.95
C LYS A 30 18.69 -25.09 -4.15
N ALA A 31 19.30 -25.67 -5.18
CA ALA A 31 18.57 -26.27 -6.31
C ALA A 31 17.51 -27.19 -5.72
N SER A 32 16.24 -26.90 -5.98
CA SER A 32 15.10 -27.47 -5.26
C SER A 32 15.07 -29.01 -5.37
N PRO A 33 15.23 -29.77 -4.28
CA PRO A 33 14.83 -31.16 -4.23
C PRO A 33 13.55 -31.24 -3.39
N GLY A 34 12.39 -31.26 -4.05
CA GLY A 34 11.14 -31.66 -3.43
C GLY A 34 10.47 -30.64 -2.51
N HIS A 35 9.19 -30.43 -2.75
CA HIS A 35 8.26 -29.79 -1.81
C HIS A 35 8.32 -30.46 -0.43
N ASN A 36 8.81 -29.75 0.58
CA ASN A 36 8.47 -30.02 1.98
C ASN A 36 7.66 -28.83 2.49
N LEU A 37 6.38 -29.10 2.74
CA LEU A 37 5.31 -28.12 2.97
C LEU A 37 5.14 -27.70 4.44
N ASP A 38 5.92 -28.25 5.39
CA ASP A 38 5.53 -28.18 6.80
C ASP A 38 6.28 -27.17 7.70
N GLU A 39 7.45 -26.65 7.32
CA GLU A 39 8.16 -25.65 8.17
C GLU A 39 7.81 -24.19 7.87
N ASN A 40 7.17 -23.89 6.73
CA ASN A 40 6.85 -22.51 6.31
C ASN A 40 5.51 -21.95 6.85
N VAL A 41 4.73 -22.75 7.57
CA VAL A 41 3.35 -22.40 7.92
C VAL A 41 3.26 -21.29 8.97
N LYS A 42 4.24 -21.18 9.89
CA LYS A 42 4.27 -20.12 10.91
C LYS A 42 4.86 -18.80 10.41
N HIS A 43 5.85 -18.83 9.53
CA HIS A 43 6.51 -17.61 9.00
C HIS A 43 5.71 -16.98 7.85
N GLY A 44 5.07 -17.79 7.01
CA GLY A 44 4.17 -17.32 5.95
C GLY A 44 2.96 -16.51 6.46
N CYS A 45 2.55 -16.67 7.72
CA CYS A 45 1.41 -15.96 8.30
C CYS A 45 1.66 -14.45 8.42
N ILE A 46 2.84 -14.02 8.85
CA ILE A 46 3.11 -12.61 9.14
C ILE A 46 3.38 -11.81 7.87
N SER A 47 4.21 -12.34 6.97
CA SER A 47 4.48 -11.64 5.70
C SER A 47 3.24 -11.58 4.81
N CYS A 48 2.34 -12.58 4.89
CA CYS A 48 1.06 -12.52 4.21
C CYS A 48 0.11 -11.48 4.83
N VAL A 49 0.16 -11.25 6.15
CA VAL A 49 -0.62 -10.20 6.82
C VAL A 49 -0.15 -8.82 6.39
N ARG A 50 1.15 -8.50 6.46
CA ARG A 50 1.66 -7.18 6.01
C ARG A 50 1.41 -6.91 4.54
N ALA A 51 1.59 -7.92 3.67
CA ALA A 51 1.28 -7.78 2.24
C ALA A 51 -0.22 -7.56 1.99
N ARG A 52 -1.11 -8.18 2.78
CA ARG A 52 -2.56 -7.95 2.74
C ARG A 52 -2.92 -6.55 3.24
N GLU A 53 -2.29 -6.09 4.31
CA GLU A 53 -2.50 -4.75 4.87
C GLU A 53 -2.12 -3.66 3.87
N PHE A 54 -0.93 -3.72 3.26
CA PHE A 54 -0.56 -2.79 2.18
C PHE A 54 -1.48 -2.93 0.97
N GLY A 55 -1.97 -4.14 0.68
CA GLY A 55 -2.99 -4.38 -0.35
C GLY A 55 -4.29 -3.59 -0.13
N SER A 56 -4.60 -3.19 1.12
CA SER A 56 -5.77 -2.39 1.44
C SER A 56 -5.58 -0.88 1.22
N TYR A 57 -4.35 -0.39 1.03
CA TYR A 57 -4.06 1.05 0.96
C TYR A 57 -4.87 1.75 -0.13
N ARG A 58 -4.89 1.20 -1.35
CA ARG A 58 -5.60 1.80 -2.49
C ARG A 58 -7.10 1.91 -2.23
N SER A 59 -7.71 0.87 -1.64
CA SER A 59 -9.13 0.89 -1.32
C SER A 59 -9.46 1.87 -0.18
N LEU A 60 -8.55 2.04 0.79
CA LEU A 60 -8.66 3.09 1.81
C LEU A 60 -8.65 4.49 1.19
N CYS A 61 -7.69 4.79 0.30
CA CYS A 61 -7.63 6.08 -0.40
C CYS A 61 -8.91 6.37 -1.18
N LEU A 62 -9.42 5.40 -1.93
CA LEU A 62 -10.66 5.55 -2.71
C LEU A 62 -11.88 5.75 -1.81
N ARG A 63 -11.96 5.05 -0.67
CA ARG A 63 -13.02 5.26 0.32
C ARG A 63 -12.93 6.64 0.97
N GLU A 64 -11.74 7.06 1.38
CA GLU A 64 -11.49 8.38 1.95
C GLU A 64 -11.90 9.50 0.97
N GLN A 65 -11.53 9.38 -0.30
CA GLN A 65 -11.94 10.32 -1.35
C GLN A 65 -13.47 10.36 -1.52
N ARG A 66 -14.14 9.20 -1.59
CA ARG A 66 -15.60 9.14 -1.68
C ARG A 66 -16.29 9.76 -0.45
N THR A 67 -15.77 9.50 0.75
CA THR A 67 -16.31 10.08 1.99
C THR A 67 -16.16 11.60 2.00
N ARG A 68 -15.04 12.15 1.51
CA ARG A 68 -14.87 13.60 1.35
C ARG A 68 -15.90 14.22 0.42
N VAL A 69 -16.15 13.59 -0.73
CA VAL A 69 -17.17 14.06 -1.69
C VAL A 69 -18.54 14.07 -1.04
N LYS A 70 -18.94 12.98 -0.36
CA LYS A 70 -20.22 12.90 0.35
C LYS A 70 -20.35 13.94 1.47
N LEU A 71 -19.29 14.19 2.23
CA LEU A 71 -19.27 15.24 3.25
C LEU A 71 -19.48 16.63 2.64
N MET A 72 -18.85 16.92 1.49
CA MET A 72 -19.05 18.20 0.79
C MET A 72 -20.49 18.35 0.29
N GLU A 73 -21.07 17.28 -0.25
CA GLU A 73 -22.48 17.24 -0.68
C GLU A 73 -23.42 17.46 0.50
N LEU A 74 -23.27 16.70 1.59
CA LEU A 74 -24.08 16.87 2.78
C LEU A 74 -23.96 18.28 3.37
N THR A 75 -22.75 18.85 3.40
CA THR A 75 -22.55 20.22 3.89
C THR A 75 -23.30 21.24 3.03
N ARG A 76 -23.32 21.05 1.70
CA ARG A 76 -24.09 21.89 0.78
C ARG A 76 -25.60 21.76 1.03
N ASP A 77 -26.07 20.54 1.25
CA ASP A 77 -27.49 20.27 1.49
C ASP A 77 -27.95 20.83 2.85
N ILE A 78 -27.11 20.75 3.89
CA ILE A 78 -27.34 21.41 5.19
C ILE A 78 -27.52 22.91 4.99
N ALA A 79 -26.59 23.57 4.28
CA ALA A 79 -26.67 25.02 4.05
C ALA A 79 -27.94 25.43 3.26
N ALA A 80 -28.44 24.57 2.37
CA ALA A 80 -29.72 24.81 1.69
C ALA A 80 -30.91 24.61 2.64
N CYS A 81 -30.88 23.58 3.47
CA CYS A 81 -31.91 23.27 4.47
C CYS A 81 -31.97 24.31 5.61
N GLU A 82 -30.84 24.92 5.98
CA GLU A 82 -30.76 26.02 6.96
C GLU A 82 -31.58 27.23 6.48
N ARG A 83 -31.44 27.61 5.20
CA ARG A 83 -32.22 28.71 4.61
C ARG A 83 -33.71 28.42 4.58
N ALA A 84 -34.09 27.16 4.46
CA ALA A 84 -35.48 26.71 4.44
C ALA A 84 -36.03 26.40 5.86
N ASN A 85 -35.22 26.57 6.90
CA ASN A 85 -35.53 26.17 8.29
C ASN A 85 -36.13 24.76 8.40
N SER A 86 -35.51 23.82 7.68
CA SER A 86 -36.02 22.46 7.52
C SER A 86 -36.01 21.68 8.84
N PRO A 87 -37.06 20.92 9.17
CA PRO A 87 -37.09 20.06 10.37
C PRO A 87 -36.08 18.90 10.31
N ARG A 88 -35.46 18.65 9.15
CA ARG A 88 -34.45 17.58 8.97
C ARG A 88 -33.05 17.97 9.43
N LEU A 89 -32.80 19.25 9.73
CA LEU A 89 -31.46 19.74 10.09
C LEU A 89 -30.79 18.96 11.24
N PRO A 90 -31.47 18.61 12.36
CA PRO A 90 -30.84 17.85 13.43
C PRO A 90 -30.31 16.48 12.98
N LEU A 91 -31.04 15.79 12.09
CA LEU A 91 -30.63 14.49 11.54
C LEU A 91 -29.43 14.65 10.61
N MET A 92 -29.43 15.67 9.75
CA MET A 92 -28.32 15.94 8.83
C MET A 92 -27.04 16.31 9.58
N TYR A 93 -27.12 17.09 10.66
CA TYR A 93 -25.94 17.36 11.50
C TYR A 93 -25.42 16.10 12.21
N ALA A 94 -26.31 15.18 12.61
CA ALA A 94 -25.89 13.90 13.18
C ALA A 94 -25.14 13.06 12.14
N GLU A 95 -25.64 13.00 10.91
CA GLU A 95 -24.99 12.33 9.79
C GLU A 95 -23.63 12.97 9.46
N LEU A 96 -23.54 14.31 9.46
CA LEU A 96 -22.30 15.05 9.24
C LEU A 96 -21.24 14.69 10.29
N ARG A 97 -21.63 14.65 11.57
CA ARG A 97 -20.74 14.23 12.66
C ARG A 97 -20.24 12.80 12.47
N GLN A 98 -21.13 11.87 12.15
CA GLN A 98 -20.76 10.47 11.94
C GLN A 98 -19.78 10.32 10.76
N MET A 99 -20.09 10.91 9.60
CA MET A 99 -19.21 10.85 8.44
C MET A 99 -17.85 11.51 8.69
N THR A 100 -17.79 12.54 9.54
CA THR A 100 -16.54 13.17 9.95
C THR A 100 -15.67 12.22 10.78
N VAL A 101 -16.28 11.47 11.70
CA VAL A 101 -15.59 10.43 12.48
C VAL A 101 -15.08 9.33 11.55
N ASP A 102 -15.91 8.85 10.61
CA ASP A 102 -15.52 7.83 9.65
C ASP A 102 -14.34 8.30 8.77
N LEU A 103 -14.34 9.57 8.34
CA LEU A 103 -13.24 10.15 7.58
C LEU A 103 -11.95 10.21 8.40
N ALA A 104 -12.04 10.59 9.68
CA ALA A 104 -10.89 10.61 10.58
C ALA A 104 -10.31 9.20 10.77
N GLU A 105 -11.17 8.18 10.95
CA GLU A 105 -10.73 6.80 11.06
C GLU A 105 -10.03 6.30 9.80
N LEU A 106 -10.62 6.56 8.61
CA LEU A 106 -10.01 6.21 7.33
C LEU A 106 -8.63 6.88 7.17
N THR A 107 -8.54 8.16 7.53
CA THR A 107 -7.29 8.94 7.46
C THR A 107 -6.23 8.36 8.39
N LEU A 108 -6.60 7.98 9.62
CA LEU A 108 -5.67 7.36 10.57
C LEU A 108 -5.19 5.99 10.07
N ARG A 109 -6.09 5.16 9.54
CA ARG A 109 -5.73 3.87 8.96
C ARG A 109 -4.79 4.02 7.77
N ARG A 110 -5.03 5.00 6.89
CA ARG A 110 -4.14 5.32 5.76
C ARG A 110 -2.75 5.74 6.25
N ARG A 111 -2.68 6.69 7.19
CA ARG A 111 -1.40 7.16 7.76
C ARG A 111 -0.60 6.03 8.40
N ARG A 112 -1.25 5.14 9.17
CA ARG A 112 -0.57 3.97 9.75
C ARG A 112 0.10 3.07 8.71
N LEU A 113 -0.47 2.94 7.50
CA LEU A 113 0.15 2.18 6.42
C LEU A 113 1.32 2.94 5.80
N GLU A 114 1.23 4.26 5.67
CA GLU A 114 2.33 5.11 5.21
C GLU A 114 3.50 5.07 6.20
N ASP A 115 3.23 5.21 7.49
CA ASP A 115 4.23 5.10 8.56
C ASP A 115 4.93 3.73 8.51
N ARG A 116 4.16 2.64 8.37
CA ARG A 116 4.71 1.27 8.25
C ARG A 116 5.59 1.10 7.02
N ARG A 117 5.21 1.69 5.87
CA ARG A 117 6.06 1.70 4.67
C ARG A 117 7.35 2.46 4.96
N ASP A 118 7.27 3.59 5.64
CA ASP A 118 8.42 4.46 5.92
C ASP A 118 9.38 3.85 6.94
N CYS A 119 8.89 2.98 7.84
CA CYS A 119 9.71 2.18 8.75
C CYS A 119 10.47 1.01 8.09
N ILE A 120 10.22 0.68 6.81
CA ILE A 120 10.97 -0.39 6.13
C ILE A 120 12.44 0.01 6.00
N ASN A 121 13.34 -0.84 6.49
CA ASN A 121 14.77 -0.54 6.53
C ASN A 121 15.46 -0.64 5.17
N SER A 122 15.13 -1.68 4.38
CA SER A 122 15.70 -1.86 3.04
C SER A 122 15.12 -0.84 2.05
N LYS A 123 15.99 -0.01 1.46
CA LYS A 123 15.61 0.96 0.41
C LYS A 123 14.99 0.27 -0.80
N LEU A 124 15.49 -0.91 -1.16
CA LEU A 124 14.95 -1.73 -2.26
C LEU A 124 13.53 -2.17 -1.95
N VAL A 125 13.32 -2.80 -0.80
CA VAL A 125 11.99 -3.28 -0.40
C VAL A 125 11.01 -2.11 -0.25
N LYS A 126 11.43 -1.00 0.36
CA LYS A 126 10.62 0.22 0.48
C LYS A 126 10.17 0.74 -0.88
N SER A 127 11.09 0.83 -1.85
CA SER A 127 10.78 1.29 -3.21
C SER A 127 9.81 0.33 -3.92
N VAL A 128 10.00 -0.98 -3.74
CA VAL A 128 9.11 -2.01 -4.29
C VAL A 128 7.72 -1.91 -3.70
N VAL A 129 7.61 -1.72 -2.38
CA VAL A 129 6.32 -1.55 -1.68
C VAL A 129 5.63 -0.26 -2.11
N GLN A 130 6.37 0.84 -2.21
CA GLN A 130 5.88 2.13 -2.69
C GLN A 130 5.28 2.00 -4.09
N HIS A 131 6.04 1.46 -5.04
CA HIS A 131 5.58 1.26 -6.42
C HIS A 131 4.37 0.35 -6.50
N ARG A 132 4.42 -0.79 -5.80
CA ARG A 132 3.40 -1.84 -5.89
C ARG A 132 2.08 -1.44 -5.24
N TYR A 133 2.09 -0.66 -4.17
CA TYR A 133 0.89 -0.41 -3.37
C TYR A 133 0.47 1.07 -3.33
N PHE A 134 1.41 2.02 -3.39
CA PHE A 134 1.16 3.42 -3.06
C PHE A 134 1.14 4.38 -4.26
N ASP A 135 1.90 4.12 -5.34
CA ASP A 135 2.07 5.11 -6.43
C ASP A 135 0.80 5.40 -7.24
N ASP A 136 0.06 4.36 -7.64
CA ASP A 136 -1.15 4.51 -8.45
C ASP A 136 -2.34 3.82 -7.77
N ILE A 137 -3.18 4.64 -7.13
CA ILE A 137 -4.35 4.16 -6.40
C ILE A 137 -5.47 3.62 -7.31
N HIS A 138 -5.46 3.97 -8.59
CA HIS A 138 -6.51 3.60 -9.55
C HIS A 138 -6.15 2.35 -10.35
N ARG A 139 -4.86 2.06 -10.53
CA ARG A 139 -4.41 0.82 -11.17
C ARG A 139 -4.68 -0.39 -10.28
N ARG A 140 -4.90 -1.55 -10.89
CA ARG A 140 -4.87 -2.84 -10.18
C ARG A 140 -3.46 -3.08 -9.62
N ILE A 141 -3.36 -3.72 -8.46
CA ILE A 141 -2.05 -4.11 -7.90
C ILE A 141 -1.35 -5.04 -8.93
N PRO A 142 -0.14 -4.70 -9.42
CA PRO A 142 0.56 -5.49 -10.42
C PRO A 142 0.92 -6.89 -9.90
N SER A 143 1.26 -7.85 -10.78
CA SER A 143 1.89 -9.10 -10.34
C SER A 143 3.32 -8.83 -9.86
N TRP A 144 3.92 -9.74 -9.09
CA TRP A 144 5.32 -9.55 -8.65
C TRP A 144 6.29 -9.50 -9.84
N GLN A 145 6.05 -10.32 -10.86
CA GLN A 145 6.83 -10.29 -12.11
C GLN A 145 6.69 -8.94 -12.82
N GLN A 146 5.49 -8.37 -12.87
CA GLN A 146 5.27 -7.07 -13.46
C GLN A 146 5.96 -5.97 -12.65
N THR A 147 5.93 -6.03 -11.32
CA THR A 147 6.66 -5.08 -10.46
C THR A 147 8.16 -5.12 -10.71
N ALA A 148 8.76 -6.31 -10.78
CA ALA A 148 10.19 -6.45 -11.08
C ALA A 148 10.54 -5.81 -12.43
N LYS A 149 9.71 -6.09 -13.46
CA LYS A 149 9.89 -5.53 -14.81
C LYS A 149 9.69 -4.02 -14.86
N ASP A 150 8.65 -3.49 -14.22
CA ASP A 150 8.32 -2.06 -14.20
C ASP A 150 9.46 -1.26 -13.54
N MET A 151 10.14 -1.85 -12.55
CA MET A 151 11.22 -1.24 -11.78
C MET A 151 12.65 -1.58 -12.25
N GLY A 152 12.82 -2.37 -13.31
CA GLY A 152 14.15 -2.77 -13.79
C GLY A 152 14.93 -3.70 -12.84
N ILE A 153 14.24 -4.41 -11.95
CA ILE A 153 14.87 -5.29 -10.96
C ILE A 153 15.21 -6.63 -11.61
N ALA A 154 16.48 -7.03 -11.56
CA ALA A 154 17.01 -8.32 -12.02
C ALA A 154 16.68 -9.49 -11.07
N LEU A 155 15.42 -9.60 -10.66
CA LEU A 155 14.88 -10.73 -9.89
C LEU A 155 13.63 -11.29 -10.59
N SER A 156 13.43 -12.60 -10.49
CA SER A 156 12.13 -13.17 -10.82
C SER A 156 11.04 -12.66 -9.86
N GLY A 157 9.78 -12.71 -10.28
CA GLY A 157 8.66 -12.31 -9.44
C GLY A 157 8.61 -13.06 -8.10
N ASP A 158 8.95 -14.35 -8.09
CA ASP A 158 8.94 -15.15 -6.86
C ASP A 158 10.12 -14.85 -5.93
N GLU A 159 11.27 -14.48 -6.48
CA GLU A 159 12.41 -14.01 -5.69
C GLU A 159 12.12 -12.64 -5.08
N LEU A 160 11.55 -11.73 -5.87
CA LEU A 160 11.14 -10.41 -5.38
C LEU A 160 10.10 -10.52 -4.27
N ARG A 161 9.09 -11.40 -4.45
CA ARG A 161 8.10 -11.68 -3.42
C ARG A 161 8.76 -12.18 -2.14
N ARG A 162 9.68 -13.16 -2.24
CA ARG A 162 10.39 -13.73 -1.08
C ARG A 162 11.24 -12.68 -0.37
N LEU A 163 11.95 -11.83 -1.11
CA LEU A 163 12.74 -10.72 -0.57
C LEU A 163 11.87 -9.79 0.30
N VAL A 164 10.77 -9.30 -0.27
CA VAL A 164 9.86 -8.38 0.41
C VAL A 164 9.22 -9.04 1.64
N CYS A 165 8.77 -10.29 1.49
CA CYS A 165 8.18 -11.04 2.59
C CYS A 165 9.17 -11.27 3.74
N ARG A 166 10.44 -11.53 3.44
CA ARG A 166 11.48 -11.71 4.47
C ARG A 166 11.73 -10.44 5.25
N GLN A 167 11.82 -9.29 4.57
CA GLN A 167 12.01 -8.00 5.24
C GLN A 167 10.85 -7.69 6.21
N PHE A 168 9.62 -8.08 5.85
CA PHE A 168 8.46 -7.93 6.71
C PHE A 168 8.54 -8.72 8.02
N GLU A 169 9.28 -9.83 8.03
CA GLU A 169 9.53 -10.66 9.22
C GLU A 169 10.69 -10.09 10.05
N GLU A 170 11.72 -9.55 9.39
CA GLU A 170 12.89 -8.96 10.05
C GLU A 170 12.56 -7.64 10.76
N ASP A 171 11.69 -6.81 10.19
CA ASP A 171 11.21 -5.54 10.77
C ASP A 171 10.28 -5.73 12.01
N LEU A 172 10.19 -6.94 12.58
CA LEU A 172 9.43 -7.25 13.80
C LEU A 172 10.30 -7.75 14.96
N LYS A 173 11.59 -7.99 14.71
CA LYS A 173 12.58 -8.35 15.74
C LYS A 173 13.31 -7.11 16.21
#